data_AF-V4VIW4-F1
#
_entry.id   AF-V4VIW4-F1
#
_cell.length_a   1.000
_cell.length_b   1.000
_cell.length_c   1.000
_cell.angle_alpha   90.00
_cell.angle_beta   90.00
_cell.angle_gamma   90.00
#
_symmetry.space_group_name_H-M   'P 1'
#
loop_
_entity.id
_entity.type
_entity.pdbx_description
1 polymer ?
#
loop_
_entity_poly.entity_id
_entity_poly.type
_entity_poly.pdbx_seq_one_letter_code
_entity_poly.pdbx_strand_id
1 'polypeptide(L)'
;MEVCCCGKRLLKPLQWKLCKSFESTSTQVLDVQFGVSSTSLKLVAAYSDGHVKVYELLDPLILKNWQLQAEFQNAIDSVTMFRKASCISASISWNPQKGENQGSSFVLGFNSDTPQLNSSKVWEFDEAHNRWLPVAELALPEDRSDEVYAVAWALNIGRPYEVIAVATQKGIAIWHVGANPELDGRLSVEKVALLSGHGGEVWQMEWDMSGTTLATTGSDGMVRLWQSNLNGVWDEQAAFQPTA
;
A
#
# COMPACT_ATOMS: atom_id res chain seq x y z
N MET A 1 9.64 11.31 -11.36
CA MET A 1 9.31 11.47 -9.92
C MET A 1 10.33 12.41 -9.30
N GLU A 2 9.91 13.29 -8.40
CA GLU A 2 10.79 14.24 -7.71
C GLU A 2 10.63 14.11 -6.19
N VAL A 3 11.74 14.28 -5.45
CA VAL A 3 11.74 14.32 -3.99
C VAL A 3 12.18 15.71 -3.54
N CYS A 4 11.32 16.36 -2.76
CA CYS A 4 11.53 17.69 -2.21
C CYS A 4 11.67 17.65 -0.69
N CYS A 5 12.43 18.59 -0.14
CA CYS A 5 12.64 18.72 1.29
C CYS A 5 12.38 20.16 1.76
N CYS A 6 11.72 20.32 2.92
CA CYS A 6 11.35 21.61 3.48
C CYS A 6 12.22 21.98 4.69
N GLY A 7 12.86 23.14 4.64
CA GLY A 7 13.68 23.65 5.76
C GLY A 7 12.94 24.70 6.58
N LYS A 8 12.96 24.57 7.92
CA LYS A 8 12.65 25.69 8.83
C LYS A 8 13.92 26.51 9.07
N ARG A 9 13.88 27.80 8.76
CA ARG A 9 14.81 28.79 9.32
C ARG A 9 14.02 29.75 10.20
N LEU A 10 14.54 30.04 11.39
CA LEU A 10 13.94 31.04 12.28
C LEU A 10 13.71 32.34 11.49
N LEU A 11 12.49 32.88 11.57
CA LEU A 11 12.06 34.14 10.95
C LEU A 11 11.98 34.17 9.41
N LYS A 12 12.04 33.01 8.71
CA LYS A 12 11.78 32.92 7.26
C LYS A 12 10.59 32.00 6.95
N PRO A 13 9.83 32.29 5.88
CA PRO A 13 8.80 31.39 5.40
C PRO A 13 9.43 30.03 5.03
N LEU A 14 8.64 28.96 5.18
CA LEU A 14 9.01 27.61 4.74
C LEU A 14 9.39 27.66 3.26
N GLN A 15 10.50 27.02 2.91
CA GLN A 15 10.99 26.93 1.54
C GLN A 15 11.19 25.46 1.18
N TRP A 16 10.53 25.05 0.11
CA TRP A 16 10.72 23.74 -0.50
C TRP A 16 11.92 23.79 -1.44
N LYS A 17 12.75 22.75 -1.37
CA LYS A 17 13.89 22.56 -2.26
C LYS A 17 13.76 21.21 -2.95
N LEU A 18 14.06 21.16 -4.25
CA LEU A 18 14.22 19.90 -4.96
C LEU A 18 15.53 19.23 -4.51
N CYS A 19 15.42 17.99 -4.02
CA CYS A 19 16.53 17.25 -3.40
C CYS A 19 16.99 16.10 -4.31
N LYS A 20 16.08 15.45 -5.07
CA LYS A 20 16.39 14.47 -6.11
C LYS A 20 15.33 14.46 -7.22
N SER A 21 15.73 14.26 -8.46
CA SER A 21 14.85 13.87 -9.56
C SER A 21 15.24 12.48 -10.05
N PHE A 22 14.24 11.63 -10.29
CA PHE A 22 14.40 10.29 -10.83
C PHE A 22 13.98 10.33 -12.28
N GLU A 23 14.96 10.16 -13.17
CA GLU A 23 14.72 10.01 -14.60
C GLU A 23 14.04 8.66 -14.82
N SER A 24 12.86 8.69 -15.45
CA SER A 24 12.12 7.49 -15.82
C SER A 24 12.11 7.35 -17.33
N THR A 25 12.10 6.11 -17.80
CA THR A 25 11.66 5.77 -19.16
C THR A 25 10.20 6.20 -19.34
N SER A 26 9.64 6.07 -20.55
CA SER A 26 8.31 6.58 -20.97
C SER A 26 7.09 6.04 -20.20
N THR A 27 7.27 5.49 -19.00
CA THR A 27 6.24 4.90 -18.14
C THR A 27 5.83 5.89 -17.06
N GLN A 28 4.52 5.97 -16.81
CA GLN A 28 3.95 6.89 -15.84
C GLN A 28 4.10 6.30 -14.44
N VAL A 29 4.39 7.16 -13.47
CA VAL A 29 4.34 6.80 -12.04
C VAL A 29 2.88 6.95 -11.59
N LEU A 30 2.31 5.87 -11.05
CA LEU A 30 0.91 5.82 -10.63
C LEU A 30 0.74 6.13 -9.14
N ASP A 31 1.66 5.62 -8.32
CA ASP A 31 1.66 5.89 -6.88
C ASP A 31 3.09 5.88 -6.31
N VAL A 32 3.31 6.62 -5.24
CA VAL A 32 4.60 6.77 -4.57
C VAL A 32 4.38 6.93 -3.08
N GLN A 33 5.09 6.13 -2.27
CA GLN A 33 5.00 6.24 -0.83
C GLN A 33 6.36 6.10 -0.14
N PHE A 34 6.65 7.05 0.76
CA PHE A 34 7.80 6.94 1.66
C PHE A 34 7.59 5.82 2.66
N GLY A 35 8.59 4.96 2.78
CA GLY A 35 8.62 3.88 3.73
C GLY A 35 9.16 4.28 5.08
N VAL A 36 8.84 3.44 6.05
CA VAL A 36 9.33 3.56 7.41
C VAL A 36 10.55 2.63 7.54
N SER A 37 11.70 3.22 7.89
CA SER A 37 12.91 2.49 8.26
C SER A 37 13.61 3.26 9.38
N SER A 38 14.26 2.54 10.30
CA SER A 38 15.00 3.12 11.42
C SER A 38 16.39 3.62 11.01
N THR A 39 16.96 3.04 9.95
CA THR A 39 18.36 3.26 9.53
C THR A 39 18.50 3.95 8.17
N SER A 40 17.44 3.96 7.35
CA SER A 40 17.45 4.50 5.99
C SER A 40 16.13 5.20 5.66
N LEU A 41 16.11 5.98 4.57
CA LEU A 41 14.85 6.38 3.94
C LEU A 41 14.56 5.44 2.79
N LYS A 42 13.34 4.89 2.75
CA LYS A 42 12.85 4.09 1.63
C LYS A 42 11.75 4.82 0.88
N LEU A 43 11.65 4.57 -0.41
CA LEU A 43 10.62 5.13 -1.28
C LEU A 43 10.20 4.05 -2.27
N VAL A 44 8.94 3.65 -2.25
CA VAL A 44 8.37 2.73 -3.24
C VAL A 44 7.62 3.56 -4.27
N ALA A 45 7.80 3.23 -5.55
CA ALA A 45 7.06 3.80 -6.66
C ALA A 45 6.46 2.66 -7.51
N ALA A 46 5.17 2.77 -7.81
CA ALA A 46 4.46 1.87 -8.72
C ALA A 46 4.26 2.56 -10.09
N TYR A 47 4.46 1.80 -11.17
CA TYR A 47 4.48 2.32 -12.54
C TYR A 47 3.36 1.73 -13.39
N SER A 48 3.01 2.44 -14.46
CA SER A 48 1.92 2.08 -15.38
C SER A 48 2.19 0.81 -16.19
N ASP A 49 3.41 0.29 -16.20
CA ASP A 49 3.78 -0.97 -16.86
C ASP A 49 3.77 -2.18 -15.89
N GLY A 50 3.30 -1.99 -14.65
CA GLY A 50 3.23 -3.03 -13.63
C GLY A 50 4.52 -3.23 -12.83
N HIS A 51 5.59 -2.48 -13.13
CA HIS A 51 6.80 -2.51 -12.33
C HIS A 51 6.64 -1.70 -11.03
N VAL A 52 7.35 -2.15 -10.03
CA VAL A 52 7.50 -1.51 -8.73
C VAL A 52 8.99 -1.31 -8.52
N LYS A 53 9.39 -0.10 -8.16
CA LYS A 53 10.78 0.22 -7.82
C LYS A 53 10.86 0.67 -6.39
N VAL A 54 11.83 0.11 -5.68
CA VAL A 54 12.17 0.50 -4.31
C VAL A 54 13.47 1.26 -4.37
N TYR A 55 13.45 2.49 -3.90
CA TYR A 55 14.62 3.33 -3.75
C TYR A 55 15.00 3.44 -2.28
N GLU A 56 16.29 3.45 -2.01
CA GLU A 56 16.83 3.58 -0.67
C GLU A 56 17.87 4.71 -0.60
N LEU A 57 17.85 5.42 0.51
CA LEU A 57 18.86 6.39 0.90
C LEU A 57 19.39 6.02 2.28
N LEU A 58 20.63 5.53 2.31
CA LEU A 58 21.31 5.11 3.54
C LEU A 58 21.76 6.29 4.40
N ASP A 59 22.19 7.39 3.78
CA ASP A 59 22.61 8.61 4.48
C ASP A 59 21.59 9.75 4.29
N PRO A 60 20.70 9.99 5.27
CA PRO A 60 19.69 11.05 5.17
C PRO A 60 20.27 12.47 5.20
N LEU A 61 21.57 12.64 5.53
CA LEU A 61 22.23 13.95 5.46
C LEU A 61 22.55 14.35 4.01
N ILE A 62 22.64 13.39 3.09
CA ILE A 62 22.96 13.61 1.68
C ILE A 62 21.81 13.13 0.80
N LEU A 63 20.70 13.88 0.82
CA LEU A 63 19.43 13.59 0.12
C LEU A 63 19.50 13.40 -1.41
N LYS A 64 20.68 13.53 -2.03
CA LYS A 64 20.91 13.31 -3.47
C LYS A 64 21.28 11.85 -3.80
N ASN A 65 21.72 11.08 -2.82
CA ASN A 65 22.33 9.76 -3.00
C ASN A 65 21.33 8.60 -2.96
N TRP A 66 20.09 8.84 -3.42
CA TRP A 66 19.11 7.77 -3.60
C TRP A 66 19.60 6.73 -4.60
N GLN A 67 19.47 5.46 -4.26
CA GLN A 67 19.84 4.31 -5.08
C GLN A 67 18.61 3.44 -5.36
N LEU A 68 18.59 2.79 -6.52
CA LEU A 68 17.60 1.75 -6.83
C LEU A 68 18.01 0.47 -6.07
N GLN A 69 17.18 0.04 -5.12
CA GLN A 69 17.43 -1.11 -4.27
C GLN A 69 16.77 -2.38 -4.83
N ALA A 70 15.57 -2.25 -5.40
CA ALA A 70 14.89 -3.37 -6.06
C ALA A 70 13.96 -2.89 -7.19
N GLU A 71 13.75 -3.80 -8.15
CA GLU A 71 12.76 -3.67 -9.22
C GLU A 71 12.10 -5.03 -9.44
N PHE A 72 10.77 -5.07 -9.39
CA PHE A 72 9.98 -6.29 -9.54
C PHE A 72 8.59 -5.98 -10.12
N GLN A 73 7.82 -7.02 -10.43
CA GLN A 73 6.44 -6.92 -10.92
C GLN A 73 5.47 -7.61 -9.98
N ASN A 74 4.26 -7.08 -9.87
CA ASN A 74 3.19 -7.62 -9.04
C ASN A 74 2.40 -8.75 -9.73
N ALA A 75 3.08 -9.68 -10.41
CA ALA A 75 2.42 -10.75 -11.17
C ALA A 75 2.15 -11.99 -10.30
N ILE A 76 1.00 -12.64 -10.49
CA ILE A 76 0.65 -13.92 -9.83
C ILE A 76 1.51 -15.10 -10.32
N ASP A 77 2.05 -15.02 -11.54
CA ASP A 77 2.91 -16.05 -12.13
C ASP A 77 4.14 -15.43 -12.81
N SER A 78 5.25 -16.18 -12.90
CA SER A 78 6.53 -15.74 -13.49
C SER A 78 6.49 -15.62 -15.02
N VAL A 79 5.35 -15.92 -15.64
CA VAL A 79 5.18 -16.06 -17.08
C VAL A 79 4.29 -14.95 -17.62
N THR A 80 4.84 -13.75 -17.78
CA THR A 80 4.27 -12.75 -18.70
C THR A 80 5.26 -12.46 -19.82
N MET A 81 5.51 -13.48 -20.66
CA MET A 81 5.78 -13.21 -22.07
C MET A 81 4.46 -12.76 -22.71
N PHE A 82 4.44 -11.53 -23.27
CA PHE A 82 3.40 -10.96 -24.16
C PHE A 82 2.14 -10.32 -23.52
N ARG A 83 2.26 -9.05 -23.14
CA ARG A 83 1.69 -7.83 -23.77
C ARG A 83 2.34 -6.66 -23.01
N LYS A 84 2.43 -5.46 -23.59
CA LYS A 84 2.88 -4.30 -22.79
C LYS A 84 1.74 -3.99 -21.81
N ALA A 85 1.87 -4.43 -20.57
CA ALA A 85 0.86 -4.21 -19.54
C ALA A 85 0.60 -2.71 -19.37
N SER A 86 -0.65 -2.35 -19.10
CA SER A 86 -1.05 -0.96 -18.87
C SER A 86 -1.93 -0.88 -17.62
N CYS A 87 -1.31 -0.61 -16.49
CA CYS A 87 -2.01 -0.29 -15.25
C CYS A 87 -2.62 1.11 -15.33
N ILE A 88 -3.88 1.21 -14.93
CA ILE A 88 -4.69 2.45 -14.87
C ILE A 88 -4.40 3.19 -13.56
N SER A 89 -4.36 2.46 -12.45
CA SER A 89 -4.00 2.99 -11.13
C SER A 89 -3.22 1.96 -10.30
N ALA A 90 -2.57 2.45 -9.26
CA ALA A 90 -1.88 1.66 -8.26
C ALA A 90 -2.14 2.29 -6.88
N SER A 91 -2.05 1.49 -5.82
CA SER A 91 -2.14 1.97 -4.46
C SER A 91 -1.16 1.21 -3.58
N ILE A 92 -0.33 1.95 -2.84
CA ILE A 92 0.69 1.45 -1.92
C ILE A 92 0.32 1.89 -0.50
N SER A 93 0.48 0.99 0.46
CA SER A 93 0.39 1.33 1.89
C SER A 93 1.48 0.61 2.70
N TRP A 94 2.37 1.36 3.33
CA TRP A 94 3.42 0.81 4.19
C TRP A 94 2.88 0.31 5.52
N ASN A 95 3.48 -0.77 6.04
CA ASN A 95 3.30 -1.15 7.43
C ASN A 95 3.81 0.00 8.34
N PRO A 96 2.95 0.63 9.14
CA PRO A 96 3.31 1.80 9.93
C PRO A 96 4.04 1.45 11.25
N GLN A 97 4.13 0.17 11.64
CA GLN A 97 4.79 -0.26 12.88
C GLN A 97 6.32 -0.25 12.80
N LYS A 98 6.92 0.25 13.88
CA LYS A 98 8.35 0.21 14.20
C LYS A 98 8.59 -0.79 15.32
N GLY A 99 9.19 -1.93 14.99
CA GLY A 99 10.02 -2.69 15.92
C GLY A 99 11.44 -2.74 15.35
N GLU A 100 12.47 -2.82 16.20
CA GLU A 100 13.86 -3.03 15.74
C GLU A 100 14.05 -4.40 15.03
N ASN A 101 13.08 -5.31 15.17
CA ASN A 101 13.19 -6.71 14.73
C ASN A 101 12.23 -7.10 13.59
N GLN A 102 11.44 -6.18 13.02
CA GLN A 102 10.57 -6.48 11.89
C GLN A 102 11.09 -5.81 10.62
N GLY A 103 11.18 -6.59 9.54
CA GLY A 103 11.60 -6.12 8.23
C GLY A 103 10.65 -5.06 7.68
N SER A 104 11.13 -4.29 6.70
CA SER A 104 10.28 -3.31 6.01
C SER A 104 9.20 -4.05 5.20
N SER A 105 7.93 -3.69 5.39
CA SER A 105 6.82 -4.30 4.66
C SER A 105 5.83 -3.28 4.15
N PHE A 106 5.20 -3.56 3.01
CA PHE A 106 4.11 -2.76 2.46
C PHE A 106 3.13 -3.63 1.69
N VAL A 107 1.90 -3.14 1.52
CA VAL A 107 0.90 -3.71 0.63
C VAL A 107 0.82 -2.88 -0.64
N LEU A 108 0.58 -3.55 -1.76
CA LEU A 108 0.38 -2.94 -3.06
C LEU A 108 -0.75 -3.64 -3.80
N GLY A 109 -1.57 -2.86 -4.51
CA GLY A 109 -2.52 -3.35 -5.50
C GLY A 109 -2.49 -2.52 -6.77
N PHE A 110 -2.91 -3.12 -7.88
CA PHE A 110 -3.07 -2.46 -9.17
C PHE A 110 -4.50 -2.62 -9.69
N ASN A 111 -4.93 -1.62 -10.47
CA ASN A 111 -6.01 -1.74 -11.41
C ASN A 111 -5.40 -1.72 -12.82
N SER A 112 -5.47 -2.84 -13.53
CA SER A 112 -4.82 -3.06 -14.81
C SER A 112 -5.71 -3.81 -15.78
N ASP A 113 -5.48 -3.57 -17.07
CA ASP A 113 -6.04 -4.35 -18.17
C ASP A 113 -5.48 -5.79 -18.24
N THR A 114 -4.44 -6.06 -17.45
CA THR A 114 -3.74 -7.34 -17.33
C THR A 114 -4.08 -7.97 -15.98
N PRO A 115 -5.07 -8.89 -15.92
CA PRO A 115 -5.63 -9.35 -14.64
C PRO A 115 -4.62 -10.02 -13.69
N GLN A 116 -3.51 -10.56 -14.24
CA GLN A 116 -2.44 -11.17 -13.45
C GLN A 116 -1.68 -10.17 -12.57
N LEU A 117 -1.82 -8.85 -12.81
CA LEU A 117 -1.20 -7.78 -12.03
C LEU A 117 -2.10 -7.22 -10.93
N ASN A 118 -3.40 -7.51 -10.98
CA ASN A 118 -4.41 -6.84 -10.14
C ASN A 118 -4.40 -7.34 -8.69
N SER A 119 -3.80 -8.51 -8.43
CA SER A 119 -3.72 -9.11 -7.09
C SER A 119 -3.09 -8.17 -6.05
N SER A 120 -3.79 -7.93 -4.94
CA SER A 120 -3.21 -7.20 -3.80
C SER A 120 -2.22 -8.09 -3.05
N LYS A 121 -0.97 -7.65 -2.90
CA LYS A 121 0.08 -8.44 -2.23
C LYS A 121 0.80 -7.67 -1.15
N VAL A 122 1.16 -8.40 -0.09
CA VAL A 122 2.06 -7.93 0.96
C VAL A 122 3.49 -8.31 0.56
N TRP A 123 4.34 -7.31 0.48
CA TRP A 123 5.75 -7.43 0.20
C TRP A 123 6.55 -7.16 1.47
N GLU A 124 7.49 -8.03 1.78
CA GLU A 124 8.40 -7.91 2.92
C GLU A 124 9.85 -7.97 2.45
N PHE A 125 10.69 -7.16 3.08
CA PHE A 125 12.11 -7.11 2.82
C PHE A 125 12.85 -8.17 3.64
N ASP A 126 13.40 -9.16 2.95
CA ASP A 126 14.25 -10.20 3.50
C ASP A 126 15.68 -9.68 3.60
N GLU A 127 16.09 -9.29 4.81
CA GLU A 127 17.43 -8.76 5.09
C GLU A 127 18.54 -9.80 4.86
N ALA A 128 18.25 -11.09 5.10
CA ALA A 128 19.24 -12.15 4.98
C ALA A 128 19.69 -12.36 3.53
N HIS A 129 18.76 -12.20 2.58
CA HIS A 129 19.04 -12.34 1.14
C HIS A 129 19.01 -11.00 0.39
N ASN A 130 18.81 -9.88 1.09
CA ASN A 130 18.76 -8.52 0.54
C ASN A 130 17.79 -8.41 -0.65
N ARG A 131 16.56 -8.90 -0.49
CA ARG A 131 15.53 -8.90 -1.55
C ARG A 131 14.12 -8.72 -1.00
N TRP A 132 13.22 -8.25 -1.85
CA TRP A 132 11.78 -8.18 -1.53
C TRP A 132 11.09 -9.47 -1.94
N LEU A 133 10.21 -9.97 -1.08
CA LEU A 133 9.44 -11.19 -1.29
C LEU A 133 7.94 -10.93 -1.13
N PRO A 134 7.09 -11.50 -1.99
CA PRO A 134 5.65 -11.52 -1.76
C PRO A 134 5.32 -12.57 -0.69
N VAL A 135 4.98 -12.12 0.51
CA VAL A 135 4.73 -12.98 1.68
C VAL A 135 3.25 -13.30 1.90
N ALA A 136 2.36 -12.50 1.30
CA ALA A 136 0.92 -12.73 1.34
C ALA A 136 0.21 -12.20 0.09
N GLU A 137 -0.92 -12.81 -0.25
CA GLU A 137 -1.84 -12.36 -1.29
C GLU A 137 -3.22 -12.14 -0.67
N LEU A 138 -3.73 -10.91 -0.71
CA LEU A 138 -4.96 -10.47 -0.07
C LEU A 138 -6.15 -10.60 -1.03
N ALA A 139 -6.35 -11.81 -1.50
CA ALA A 139 -7.48 -12.18 -2.36
C ALA A 139 -7.84 -13.65 -2.13
N LEU A 140 -9.15 -13.94 -2.14
CA LEU A 140 -9.62 -15.33 -2.21
C LEU A 140 -9.22 -15.91 -3.58
N PRO A 141 -9.05 -17.24 -3.71
CA PRO A 141 -8.65 -17.87 -4.99
C PRO A 141 -9.50 -17.45 -6.19
N GLU A 142 -10.80 -17.26 -5.99
CA GLU A 142 -11.77 -16.80 -6.98
C GLU A 142 -11.69 -15.29 -7.31
N ASP A 143 -10.99 -14.51 -6.47
CA ASP A 143 -10.93 -13.03 -6.54
C ASP A 143 -9.55 -12.51 -7.00
N ARG A 144 -8.55 -13.38 -7.22
CA ARG A 144 -7.13 -12.98 -7.45
C ARG A 144 -6.89 -12.05 -8.64
N SER A 145 -7.84 -11.97 -9.56
CA SER A 145 -7.78 -11.14 -10.76
C SER A 145 -8.61 -9.85 -10.68
N ASP A 146 -9.35 -9.63 -9.59
CA ASP A 146 -10.16 -8.43 -9.39
C ASP A 146 -9.29 -7.18 -9.33
N GLU A 147 -9.71 -6.10 -9.98
CA GLU A 147 -9.04 -4.81 -9.91
C GLU A 147 -9.00 -4.29 -8.47
N VAL A 148 -7.83 -3.81 -8.05
CA VAL A 148 -7.64 -3.18 -6.75
C VAL A 148 -7.57 -1.67 -6.93
N TYR A 149 -8.53 -0.95 -6.36
CA TYR A 149 -8.64 0.49 -6.48
C TYR A 149 -7.82 1.23 -5.42
N ALA A 150 -7.82 0.72 -4.19
CA ALA A 150 -7.10 1.31 -3.07
C ALA A 150 -6.72 0.22 -2.05
N VAL A 151 -5.60 0.43 -1.33
CA VAL A 151 -5.19 -0.38 -0.19
C VAL A 151 -4.82 0.52 0.99
N ALA A 152 -5.02 0.05 2.21
CA ALA A 152 -4.63 0.79 3.41
C ALA A 152 -4.24 -0.16 4.56
N TRP A 153 -3.02 0.01 5.08
CA TRP A 153 -2.49 -0.75 6.21
C TRP A 153 -2.77 0.00 7.53
N ALA A 154 -3.43 -0.65 8.48
CA ALA A 154 -3.80 -0.04 9.76
C ALA A 154 -2.62 -0.01 10.74
N LEU A 155 -2.54 1.01 11.60
CA LEU A 155 -1.57 0.98 12.70
C LEU A 155 -1.91 -0.10 13.72
N ASN A 156 -1.00 -1.06 13.91
CA ASN A 156 -1.21 -2.16 14.85
C ASN A 156 -0.85 -1.79 16.30
N ILE A 157 -1.81 -1.24 17.04
CA ILE A 157 -1.64 -1.00 18.48
C ILE A 157 -2.17 -2.22 19.26
N GLY A 158 -1.26 -3.15 19.59
CA GLY A 158 -1.52 -4.22 20.55
C GLY A 158 -2.36 -5.39 20.02
N ARG A 159 -2.50 -5.56 18.70
CA ARG A 159 -3.14 -6.75 18.11
C ARG A 159 -2.07 -7.79 17.75
N PRO A 160 -2.40 -9.09 17.87
CA PRO A 160 -1.50 -10.18 17.47
C PRO A 160 -1.45 -10.39 15.95
N TYR A 161 -2.15 -9.55 15.18
CA TYR A 161 -2.25 -9.59 13.72
C TYR A 161 -2.27 -8.18 13.15
N GLU A 162 -1.88 -8.07 11.88
CA GLU A 162 -2.00 -6.86 11.10
C GLU A 162 -3.40 -6.74 10.48
N VAL A 163 -3.85 -5.51 10.24
CA VAL A 163 -5.15 -5.24 9.60
C VAL A 163 -4.90 -4.45 8.33
N ILE A 164 -5.40 -4.96 7.19
CA ILE A 164 -5.25 -4.33 5.88
C ILE A 164 -6.61 -4.25 5.21
N ALA A 165 -6.96 -3.08 4.70
CA ALA A 165 -8.14 -2.87 3.86
C ALA A 165 -7.75 -2.91 2.38
N VAL A 166 -8.53 -3.63 1.58
CA VAL A 166 -8.38 -3.72 0.11
C VAL A 166 -9.72 -3.40 -0.53
N ALA A 167 -9.77 -2.35 -1.35
CA ALA A 167 -10.97 -1.98 -2.09
C ALA A 167 -10.94 -2.55 -3.51
N THR A 168 -11.98 -3.28 -3.87
CA THR A 168 -12.20 -3.83 -5.21
C THR A 168 -13.61 -3.48 -5.69
N GLN A 169 -14.00 -3.95 -6.88
CA GLN A 169 -15.36 -3.82 -7.40
C GLN A 169 -16.45 -4.42 -6.48
N LYS A 170 -16.09 -5.37 -5.61
CA LYS A 170 -17.04 -6.05 -4.69
C LYS A 170 -17.29 -5.25 -3.41
N GLY A 171 -16.49 -4.24 -3.13
CA GLY A 171 -16.49 -3.47 -1.89
C GLY A 171 -15.11 -3.44 -1.22
N ILE A 172 -15.08 -3.11 0.07
CA ILE A 172 -13.83 -3.01 0.83
C ILE A 172 -13.68 -4.27 1.68
N ALA A 173 -12.72 -5.12 1.36
CA ALA A 173 -12.38 -6.29 2.17
C ALA A 173 -11.43 -5.89 3.31
N ILE A 174 -11.74 -6.34 4.53
CA ILE A 174 -10.83 -6.21 5.68
C ILE A 174 -10.15 -7.55 5.92
N TRP A 175 -8.82 -7.52 5.99
CA TRP A 175 -7.97 -8.69 6.14
C TRP A 175 -7.21 -8.64 7.45
N HIS A 176 -7.20 -9.77 8.17
CA HIS A 176 -6.21 -10.04 9.21
C HIS A 176 -5.03 -10.78 8.59
N VAL A 177 -3.81 -10.32 8.88
CA VAL A 177 -2.57 -10.91 8.36
C VAL A 177 -1.66 -11.30 9.51
N GLY A 178 -1.13 -12.52 9.48
CA GLY A 178 -0.19 -13.03 10.49
C GLY A 178 -0.82 -13.43 11.81
N ALA A 179 -2.15 -13.62 11.87
CA ALA A 179 -2.84 -14.05 13.10
C ALA A 179 -2.40 -15.45 13.57
N ASN A 180 -2.08 -16.32 12.62
CA ASN A 180 -1.59 -17.67 12.87
C ASN A 180 -0.28 -17.90 12.08
N PRO A 181 0.82 -18.36 12.70
CA PRO A 181 2.02 -18.70 11.95
C PRO A 181 1.77 -19.94 11.08
N GLU A 182 1.95 -19.82 9.77
CA GLU A 182 1.93 -20.97 8.86
C GLU A 182 3.30 -21.67 8.86
N LEU A 183 3.31 -23.00 8.70
CA LEU A 183 4.53 -23.82 8.79
C LEU A 183 5.48 -23.63 7.59
N ASP A 184 4.99 -23.08 6.48
CA ASP A 184 5.75 -22.85 5.23
C ASP A 184 6.40 -21.46 5.18
N GLY A 185 6.24 -20.64 6.22
CA GLY A 185 6.79 -19.29 6.28
C GLY A 185 5.95 -18.22 5.55
N ARG A 186 4.77 -18.57 5.01
CA ARG A 186 3.80 -17.57 4.53
C ARG A 186 3.06 -16.93 5.70
N LEU A 187 2.63 -15.69 5.50
CA LEU A 187 1.73 -15.05 6.45
C LEU A 187 0.32 -15.60 6.23
N SER A 188 -0.32 -16.09 7.29
CA SER A 188 -1.74 -16.42 7.23
C SER A 188 -2.54 -15.17 6.89
N VAL A 189 -3.55 -15.34 6.04
CA VAL A 189 -4.47 -14.28 5.62
C VAL A 189 -5.90 -14.73 5.85
N GLU A 190 -6.69 -13.89 6.52
CA GLU A 190 -8.09 -14.15 6.80
C GLU A 190 -8.92 -12.92 6.44
N LYS A 191 -9.90 -13.09 5.53
CA LYS A 191 -10.87 -12.05 5.21
C LYS A 191 -11.95 -12.05 6.29
N VAL A 192 -11.98 -11.00 7.12
CA VAL A 192 -12.88 -10.92 8.28
C VAL A 192 -14.13 -10.08 8.03
N ALA A 193 -14.11 -9.21 7.02
CA ALA A 193 -15.29 -8.44 6.63
C ALA A 193 -15.26 -8.06 5.15
N LEU A 194 -16.45 -7.78 4.62
CA LEU A 194 -16.66 -7.13 3.34
C LEU A 194 -17.61 -5.96 3.57
N LEU A 195 -17.10 -4.74 3.44
CA LEU A 195 -17.85 -3.51 3.64
C LEU A 195 -18.48 -3.12 2.30
N SER A 196 -19.79 -3.25 2.23
CA SER A 196 -20.59 -2.89 1.07
C SER A 196 -21.40 -1.64 1.40
N GLY A 197 -21.18 -0.55 0.67
CA GLY A 197 -21.90 0.71 0.90
C GLY A 197 -21.57 1.78 -0.13
N HIS A 198 -20.34 1.81 -0.66
CA HIS A 198 -20.02 2.67 -1.79
C HIS A 198 -20.74 2.22 -3.06
N GLY A 199 -21.36 3.19 -3.76
CA GLY A 199 -22.05 2.99 -5.05
C GLY A 199 -21.11 2.98 -6.26
N GLY A 200 -19.87 2.52 -6.10
CA GLY A 200 -18.85 2.51 -7.15
C GLY A 200 -17.44 2.36 -6.57
N GLU A 201 -16.43 2.71 -7.38
CA GLU A 201 -15.02 2.59 -7.03
C GLU A 201 -14.67 3.45 -5.81
N VAL A 202 -13.89 2.87 -4.89
CA VAL A 202 -13.30 3.57 -3.74
C VAL A 202 -11.95 4.11 -4.17
N TRP A 203 -11.72 5.41 -4.03
CA TRP A 203 -10.50 6.06 -4.50
C TRP A 203 -9.43 6.19 -3.44
N GLN A 204 -9.82 6.41 -2.18
CA GLN A 204 -8.88 6.56 -1.08
C GLN A 204 -9.43 5.96 0.20
N MET A 205 -8.52 5.39 0.99
CA MET A 205 -8.80 4.79 2.29
C MET A 205 -7.70 5.20 3.27
N GLU A 206 -8.07 5.61 4.47
CA GLU A 206 -7.12 6.02 5.52
C GLU A 206 -7.61 5.53 6.88
N TRP A 207 -6.68 4.98 7.65
CA TRP A 207 -6.94 4.54 9.02
C TRP A 207 -6.73 5.68 10.01
N ASP A 208 -7.48 5.68 11.09
CA ASP A 208 -7.17 6.51 12.26
C ASP A 208 -5.87 6.06 12.95
N MET A 209 -5.34 6.91 13.83
CA MET A 209 -4.11 6.61 14.56
C MET A 209 -4.24 5.41 15.51
N SER A 210 -5.45 4.95 15.85
CA SER A 210 -5.66 3.71 16.61
C SER A 210 -5.71 2.46 15.72
N GLY A 211 -5.83 2.62 14.40
CA GLY A 211 -6.03 1.53 13.45
C GLY A 211 -7.35 0.79 13.69
N THR A 212 -8.36 1.49 14.19
CA THR A 212 -9.68 0.95 14.55
C THR A 212 -10.79 1.49 13.66
N THR A 213 -10.62 2.71 13.14
CA THR A 213 -11.61 3.38 12.30
C THR A 213 -11.01 3.59 10.91
N LEU A 214 -11.73 3.16 9.88
CA LEU A 214 -11.36 3.36 8.48
C LEU A 214 -12.23 4.47 7.89
N ALA A 215 -11.61 5.49 7.30
CA ALA A 215 -12.28 6.48 6.48
C ALA A 215 -12.12 6.12 5.00
N THR A 216 -13.20 6.15 4.23
CA THR A 216 -13.17 5.84 2.79
C THR A 216 -13.89 6.90 1.97
N THR A 217 -13.42 7.10 0.73
CA THR A 217 -14.04 8.00 -0.25
C THR A 217 -14.14 7.29 -1.59
N GLY A 218 -15.17 7.60 -2.38
CA GLY A 218 -15.39 6.94 -3.66
C GLY A 218 -16.15 7.78 -4.68
N SER A 219 -16.35 7.16 -5.84
CA SER A 219 -17.03 7.73 -7.01
C SER A 219 -18.50 8.11 -6.77
N ASP A 220 -19.12 7.58 -5.71
CA ASP A 220 -20.45 7.98 -5.27
C ASP A 220 -20.49 9.34 -4.55
N GLY A 221 -19.33 9.98 -4.39
CA GLY A 221 -19.20 11.30 -3.78
C GLY A 221 -19.44 11.29 -2.27
N MET A 222 -19.38 10.14 -1.63
CA MET A 222 -19.60 10.00 -0.18
C MET A 222 -18.28 9.76 0.54
N VAL A 223 -18.19 10.25 1.77
CA VAL A 223 -17.16 9.87 2.74
C VAL A 223 -17.81 8.95 3.78
N ARG A 224 -17.26 7.77 4.01
CA ARG A 224 -17.79 6.82 5.02
C ARG A 224 -16.77 6.54 6.09
N LEU A 225 -17.26 6.31 7.31
CA LEU A 225 -16.48 5.84 8.44
C LEU A 225 -16.94 4.44 8.82
N TRP A 226 -15.98 3.54 8.95
CA TRP A 226 -16.20 2.14 9.29
C TRP A 226 -15.45 1.80 10.57
N GLN A 227 -16.08 1.04 11.44
CA GLN A 227 -15.46 0.60 12.69
C GLN A 227 -15.93 -0.80 13.06
N SER A 228 -15.03 -1.59 13.63
CA SER A 228 -15.40 -2.87 14.24
C SER A 228 -15.93 -2.68 15.64
N ASN A 229 -17.00 -3.40 15.97
CA ASN A 229 -17.52 -3.49 17.32
C ASN A 229 -16.75 -4.55 18.14
N LEU A 230 -17.10 -4.70 19.42
CA LEU A 230 -16.43 -5.65 20.34
C LEU A 230 -16.53 -7.12 19.92
N ASN A 231 -17.46 -7.46 19.02
CA ASN A 231 -17.61 -8.80 18.47
C ASN A 231 -16.82 -9.02 17.17
N GLY A 232 -16.02 -8.02 16.75
CA GLY A 232 -15.26 -8.07 15.50
C GLY A 232 -16.10 -7.83 14.23
N VAL A 233 -17.38 -7.48 14.38
CA VAL A 233 -18.25 -7.15 13.25
C VAL A 233 -18.02 -5.70 12.85
N TRP A 234 -17.86 -5.47 11.55
CA TRP A 234 -17.65 -4.13 10.99
C TRP A 234 -18.95 -3.50 10.55
N ASP A 235 -19.19 -2.26 11.00
CA ASP A 235 -20.39 -1.50 10.69
C ASP A 235 -20.04 -0.11 10.17
N GLU A 236 -20.90 0.44 9.29
CA GLU A 236 -20.85 1.86 8.90
C GLU A 236 -21.28 2.72 10.10
N GLN A 237 -20.37 3.56 10.60
CA GLN A 237 -20.64 4.47 11.71
C GLN A 237 -21.22 5.80 11.25
N ALA A 238 -20.79 6.27 10.07
CA ALA A 238 -21.25 7.51 9.50
C ALA A 238 -21.03 7.54 7.98
N ALA A 239 -21.92 8.24 7.29
CA ALA A 239 -21.77 8.62 5.89
C ALA A 239 -21.99 10.13 5.74
N PHE A 240 -21.04 10.80 5.12
CA PHE A 240 -21.07 12.23 4.86
C PHE A 240 -21.14 12.48 3.37
N GLN A 241 -22.11 13.30 2.98
CA GLN A 241 -22.15 13.88 1.65
C GLN A 241 -21.50 15.27 1.73
N PRO A 242 -20.49 15.59 0.90
CA PRO A 242 -19.95 16.93 0.82
C PRO A 242 -21.07 17.91 0.48
N THR A 243 -21.20 18.96 1.28
CA THR A 243 -22.10 20.07 0.97
C THR A 243 -21.40 20.98 -0.05
N ALA A 244 -22.09 21.26 -1.16
CA ALA A 244 -21.60 22.13 -2.23
C ALA A 244 -21.52 23.60 -1.81
#